data_AF-A0A4Q5UMZ1-F1
#
_entry.id   AF-A0A4Q5UMZ1-F1
#
_cell.length_a   1.000
_cell.length_b   1.000
_cell.length_c   1.000
_cell.angle_alpha   90.00
_cell.angle_beta   90.00
_cell.angle_gamma   90.00
#
_symmetry.space_group_name_H-M   'P 1'
#
loop_
_entity.id
_entity.type
_entity.pdbx_description
1 polymer ?
#
loop_
_entity_poly.entity_id
_entity_poly.type
_entity_poly.pdbx_seq_one_letter_code
_entity_poly.pdbx_strand_id
1 'polypeptide(L)'
;MQALTQSPFILYSDGAGNIFEDTSLYVTGRSGWDAMPIPEDEWIELPEGGQLYELPGRRGIGIDVETGEMRICELGWAVAAFIPPAHTGLYMAAYETKQDAPTLPLFCYTAAGWLNDQIYVPAVRIEKDIRQENAGYDDDKIENGAADLLEAYPHNRLVKHLMENCCMTYTCPAARNLSLGRWECPVPVSP
;
A
#
# COMPACT_ATOMS: atom_id res chain seq x y z
N MET A 1 -16.43 12.44 -3.19
CA MET A 1 -16.42 11.03 -3.62
C MET A 1 -17.86 10.56 -3.55
N GLN A 2 -18.34 9.80 -4.54
CA GLN A 2 -19.62 9.09 -4.37
C GLN A 2 -19.34 7.89 -3.47
N ALA A 3 -20.16 7.71 -2.43
CA ALA A 3 -20.09 6.52 -1.59
C ALA A 3 -20.39 5.28 -2.44
N LEU A 4 -19.73 4.17 -2.13
CA LEU A 4 -20.04 2.90 -2.77
C LEU A 4 -21.48 2.48 -2.41
N THR A 5 -22.14 1.74 -3.30
CA THR A 5 -23.48 1.21 -3.03
C THR A 5 -23.45 -0.12 -2.26
N GLN A 6 -22.27 -0.72 -2.14
CA GLN A 6 -22.01 -1.94 -1.38
C GLN A 6 -20.54 -1.98 -0.95
N SER A 7 -20.25 -2.78 0.08
CA SER A 7 -18.87 -3.08 0.45
C SER A 7 -18.14 -3.86 -0.67
N PRO A 8 -16.84 -3.62 -0.91
CA PRO A 8 -16.06 -4.42 -1.83
C PRO A 8 -15.90 -5.88 -1.36
N PHE A 9 -15.59 -6.78 -2.29
CA PHE A 9 -15.27 -8.17 -1.97
C PHE A 9 -13.83 -8.30 -1.45
N ILE A 10 -13.61 -9.28 -0.58
CA ILE A 10 -12.27 -9.57 -0.06
C ILE A 10 -11.36 -10.11 -1.16
N LEU A 11 -10.11 -9.67 -1.14
CA LEU A 11 -9.06 -10.18 -2.02
C LEU A 11 -8.26 -11.29 -1.33
N TYR A 12 -7.86 -12.30 -2.11
CA TYR A 12 -6.93 -13.34 -1.69
C TYR A 12 -5.86 -13.61 -2.76
N SER A 13 -4.69 -14.07 -2.31
CA SER A 13 -3.60 -14.52 -3.18
C SER A 13 -3.49 -16.04 -3.16
N ASP A 14 -3.13 -16.62 -4.31
CA ASP A 14 -2.87 -18.05 -4.45
C ASP A 14 -1.46 -18.48 -3.97
N GLY A 15 -0.60 -17.53 -3.57
CA GLY A 15 0.79 -17.81 -3.21
C GLY A 15 1.75 -17.91 -4.40
N ALA A 16 1.26 -17.76 -5.63
CA ALA A 16 2.03 -17.78 -6.87
C ALA A 16 2.09 -16.40 -7.54
N GLY A 17 1.65 -15.35 -6.83
CA GLY A 17 1.64 -13.97 -7.30
C GLY A 17 0.35 -13.55 -8.02
N ASN A 18 -0.68 -14.40 -8.04
CA ASN A 18 -1.98 -14.03 -8.59
C ASN A 18 -2.93 -13.64 -7.46
N ILE A 19 -3.73 -12.60 -7.70
CA ILE A 19 -4.72 -12.07 -6.75
C ILE A 19 -6.11 -12.19 -7.37
N PHE A 20 -7.05 -12.64 -6.55
CA PHE A 20 -8.44 -12.87 -6.93
C PHE A 20 -9.37 -12.31 -5.85
N GLU A 21 -10.62 -12.08 -6.21
CA GLU A 21 -11.70 -11.77 -5.28
C GLU A 21 -12.45 -13.04 -4.83
N ASP A 22 -12.87 -13.06 -3.57
CA ASP A 22 -13.87 -14.01 -3.07
C ASP A 22 -15.23 -13.32 -2.98
N THR A 23 -16.09 -13.54 -3.98
CA THR A 23 -17.41 -12.89 -4.05
C THR A 23 -18.40 -13.40 -2.99
N SER A 24 -18.02 -14.38 -2.18
CA SER A 24 -18.83 -14.85 -1.04
C SER A 24 -18.57 -14.04 0.23
N LEU A 25 -17.59 -13.12 0.22
CA LEU A 25 -17.14 -12.36 1.38
C LEU A 25 -16.93 -10.87 1.06
N TYR A 26 -17.56 -9.99 1.84
CA TYR A 26 -17.17 -8.59 1.89
C TYR A 26 -15.89 -8.41 2.70
N VAL A 27 -15.02 -7.51 2.24
CA VAL A 27 -13.77 -7.16 2.93
C VAL A 27 -14.06 -6.46 4.25
N THR A 28 -13.24 -6.74 5.27
CA THR A 28 -13.27 -6.03 6.55
C THR A 28 -11.97 -5.30 6.82
N GLY A 29 -12.06 -4.28 7.68
CA GLY A 29 -10.92 -3.53 8.19
C GLY A 29 -10.57 -3.97 9.59
N ARG A 30 -9.30 -3.77 9.98
CA ARG A 30 -8.84 -3.97 11.36
C ARG A 30 -8.41 -2.64 11.98
N SER A 31 -8.99 -2.35 13.14
CA SER A 31 -8.58 -1.27 14.02
C SER A 31 -8.04 -1.87 15.32
N GLY A 32 -6.75 -1.67 15.59
CA GLY A 32 -6.08 -2.37 16.69
C GLY A 32 -6.16 -3.90 16.53
N TRP A 33 -6.90 -4.54 17.43
CA TRP A 33 -7.08 -6.00 17.46
C TRP A 33 -8.41 -6.46 16.86
N ASP A 34 -9.34 -5.55 16.60
CA ASP A 34 -10.71 -5.88 16.22
C ASP A 34 -10.89 -5.78 14.70
N ALA A 35 -11.48 -6.82 14.11
CA ALA A 35 -11.98 -6.80 12.75
C ALA A 35 -13.39 -6.21 12.74
N MET A 36 -13.68 -5.33 11.78
CA MET A 36 -14.95 -4.61 11.70
C MET A 36 -15.31 -4.27 10.25
N PRO A 37 -16.61 -4.13 9.93
CA PRO A 37 -17.04 -3.60 8.65
C PRO A 37 -16.47 -2.19 8.43
N ILE A 38 -16.18 -1.86 7.17
CA ILE A 38 -15.73 -0.53 6.76
C ILE A 38 -16.91 0.20 6.12
N PRO A 39 -17.24 1.43 6.57
CA PRO A 39 -18.29 2.25 5.95
C PRO A 39 -18.11 2.46 4.45
N GLU A 40 -19.20 2.41 3.68
CA GLU A 40 -19.17 2.50 2.20
C GLU A 40 -18.68 3.86 1.68
N ASP A 41 -18.68 4.90 2.52
CA ASP A 41 -18.22 6.26 2.22
C ASP A 41 -16.74 6.50 2.55
N GLU A 42 -16.04 5.51 3.12
CA GLU A 42 -14.62 5.59 3.47
C GLU A 42 -13.69 4.98 2.40
N TRP A 43 -14.26 4.43 1.32
CA TRP A 43 -13.53 3.81 0.23
C TRP A 43 -13.16 4.80 -0.88
N ILE A 44 -11.92 4.70 -1.35
CA ILE A 44 -11.46 5.33 -2.59
C ILE A 44 -10.84 4.27 -3.50
N GLU A 45 -10.85 4.49 -4.81
CA GLU A 45 -10.06 3.68 -5.74
C GLU A 45 -8.59 3.72 -5.30
N LEU A 46 -7.88 2.59 -5.41
CA LEU A 46 -6.46 2.51 -5.08
C LEU A 46 -5.71 3.60 -5.87
N PRO A 47 -5.10 4.58 -5.19
CA PRO A 47 -4.49 5.69 -5.90
C PRO A 47 -3.29 5.24 -6.73
N GLU A 48 -2.98 5.99 -7.79
CA GLU A 48 -1.85 5.69 -8.68
C GLU A 48 -0.53 5.56 -7.91
N GLY A 49 0.25 4.52 -8.22
CA GLY A 49 1.47 4.17 -7.47
C GLY A 49 1.23 3.32 -6.23
N GLY A 50 -0.03 3.03 -5.88
CA GLY A 50 -0.39 2.00 -4.92
C GLY A 50 -0.04 0.60 -5.41
N GLN A 51 0.18 -0.32 -4.47
CA GLN A 51 0.57 -1.71 -4.76
C GLN A 51 -0.19 -2.66 -3.85
N LEU A 52 -0.44 -3.88 -4.33
CA LEU A 52 -0.98 -4.96 -3.51
C LEU A 52 0.14 -5.83 -2.95
N TYR A 53 -0.07 -6.30 -1.72
CA TYR A 53 0.83 -7.20 -1.02
C TYR A 53 0.10 -8.47 -0.61
N GLU A 54 0.67 -9.61 -0.99
CA GLU A 54 0.35 -10.88 -0.36
C GLU A 54 0.85 -10.87 1.09
N LEU A 55 0.06 -11.47 2.00
CA LEU A 55 0.42 -11.68 3.38
C LEU A 55 0.60 -13.19 3.66
N PRO A 56 1.80 -13.77 3.40
CA PRO A 56 2.01 -15.21 3.56
C PRO A 56 1.69 -15.68 4.98
N GLY A 57 1.05 -16.84 5.09
CA GLY A 57 0.66 -17.44 6.37
C GLY A 57 -0.50 -16.73 7.08
N ARG A 58 -1.14 -15.74 6.45
CA ARG A 58 -2.29 -15.01 7.01
C ARG A 58 -3.51 -15.20 6.14
N ARG A 59 -4.68 -15.42 6.74
CA ARG A 59 -5.94 -15.59 6.02
C ARG A 59 -6.88 -14.43 6.31
N GLY A 60 -7.50 -13.89 5.27
CA GLY A 60 -8.36 -12.72 5.40
C GLY A 60 -9.59 -13.01 6.24
N ILE A 61 -10.06 -12.02 6.99
CA ILE A 61 -11.35 -12.07 7.69
C ILE A 61 -12.33 -11.26 6.84
N GLY A 62 -13.45 -11.88 6.47
CA GLY A 62 -14.51 -11.25 5.69
C GLY A 62 -15.88 -11.39 6.38
N ILE A 63 -16.86 -10.64 5.88
CA ILE A 63 -18.28 -10.81 6.25
C ILE A 63 -18.96 -11.60 5.15
N ASP A 64 -19.61 -12.71 5.50
CA ASP A 64 -20.36 -13.52 4.56
C ASP A 64 -21.53 -12.75 3.94
N VAL A 65 -21.62 -12.78 2.62
CA VAL A 65 -22.61 -12.00 1.85
C VAL A 65 -24.05 -12.50 2.05
N GLU A 66 -24.23 -13.78 2.42
CA GLU A 66 -25.55 -14.37 2.65
C GLU A 66 -25.97 -14.26 4.12
N THR A 67 -25.05 -14.58 5.05
CA THR A 67 -25.39 -14.67 6.49
C THR A 67 -25.12 -13.38 7.27
N GLY A 68 -24.20 -12.54 6.79
CA GLY A 68 -23.72 -11.36 7.51
C GLY A 68 -22.77 -11.68 8.67
N GLU A 69 -22.36 -12.94 8.85
CA GLU A 69 -21.43 -13.34 9.90
C GLU A 69 -19.97 -13.20 9.44
N MET A 70 -19.07 -12.90 10.38
CA MET A 70 -17.64 -12.87 10.09
C MET A 70 -17.08 -14.29 9.97
N ARG A 71 -16.29 -14.54 8.93
CA ARG A 71 -15.55 -15.80 8.78
C ARG A 71 -14.22 -15.61 8.04
N ILE A 72 -13.39 -16.65 8.11
CA ILE A 72 -12.10 -16.70 7.41
C ILE A 72 -12.31 -16.98 5.93
N CYS A 73 -11.56 -16.28 5.06
CA CYS A 73 -11.40 -16.65 3.67
C CYS A 73 -10.43 -17.83 3.56
N GLU A 74 -10.94 -18.96 3.08
CA GLU A 74 -10.19 -20.22 3.01
C GLU A 74 -9.45 -20.41 1.68
N LEU A 75 -9.71 -19.56 0.67
CA LEU A 75 -9.22 -19.73 -0.70
C LEU A 75 -7.73 -19.41 -0.88
N GLY A 76 -7.14 -18.61 0.02
CA GLY A 76 -5.74 -18.24 -0.11
C GLY A 76 -5.22 -17.32 1.01
N TRP A 77 -4.14 -16.61 0.71
CA TRP A 77 -3.53 -15.65 1.62
C TRP A 77 -4.23 -14.30 1.58
N ALA A 78 -4.30 -13.63 2.72
CA ALA A 78 -4.82 -12.27 2.82
C ALA A 78 -4.02 -11.33 1.92
N VAL A 79 -4.71 -10.35 1.35
CA VAL A 79 -4.12 -9.28 0.55
C VAL A 79 -4.31 -7.95 1.27
N ALA A 80 -3.27 -7.13 1.27
CA ALA A 80 -3.31 -5.75 1.72
C ALA A 80 -2.85 -4.81 0.60
N ALA A 81 -3.04 -3.52 0.78
CA ALA A 81 -2.51 -2.49 -0.11
C ALA A 81 -1.50 -1.60 0.61
N PHE A 82 -0.45 -1.24 -0.13
CA PHE A 82 0.26 0.01 0.06
C PHE A 82 -0.48 1.13 -0.63
N ILE A 83 -0.74 2.18 0.13
CA ILE A 83 -1.26 3.44 -0.39
C ILE A 83 -0.09 4.41 -0.58
N PRO A 84 -0.03 5.14 -1.70
CA PRO A 84 1.05 6.07 -1.94
C PRO A 84 1.00 7.24 -0.95
N PRO A 85 2.13 7.97 -0.77
CA PRO A 85 2.15 9.21 -0.01
C PRO A 85 1.06 10.18 -0.45
N ALA A 86 0.72 11.13 0.41
CA ALA A 86 -0.47 11.99 0.35
C ALA A 86 -1.80 11.35 0.77
N HIS A 87 -1.84 10.05 1.05
CA HIS A 87 -3.04 9.36 1.55
C HIS A 87 -2.81 8.77 2.94
N THR A 88 -3.84 8.82 3.78
CA THR A 88 -3.88 8.19 5.10
C THR A 88 -4.84 7.01 5.05
N GLY A 89 -4.34 5.82 5.37
CA GLY A 89 -5.13 4.60 5.46
C GLY A 89 -5.90 4.58 6.77
N LEU A 90 -7.18 4.20 6.71
CA LEU A 90 -8.09 4.23 7.85
C LEU A 90 -8.13 2.90 8.59
N TYR A 91 -7.92 1.78 7.89
CA TYR A 91 -7.91 0.44 8.46
C TYR A 91 -6.78 -0.41 7.92
N MET A 92 -6.27 -1.30 8.76
CA MET A 92 -5.38 -2.38 8.32
C MET A 92 -6.19 -3.52 7.69
N ALA A 93 -5.57 -4.35 6.86
CA ALA A 93 -6.17 -5.60 6.42
C ALA A 93 -6.49 -6.47 7.65
N ALA A 94 -7.72 -6.99 7.70
CA ALA A 94 -8.14 -7.92 8.74
C ALA A 94 -7.76 -9.34 8.35
N TYR A 95 -7.00 -10.01 9.21
CA TYR A 95 -6.56 -11.37 8.97
C TYR A 95 -6.32 -12.14 10.27
N GLU A 96 -6.43 -13.46 10.19
CA GLU A 96 -5.90 -14.39 11.18
C GLU A 96 -4.47 -14.79 10.81
N THR A 97 -3.57 -14.81 11.80
CA THR A 97 -2.17 -15.20 11.62
C THR A 97 -1.98 -16.65 12.01
N LYS A 98 -1.48 -17.50 11.09
CA LYS A 98 -1.11 -18.88 11.42
C LYS A 98 0.16 -18.91 12.27
N GLN A 99 0.34 -20.00 13.01
CA GLN A 99 1.46 -20.19 13.93
C GLN A 99 2.84 -20.00 13.27
N ASP A 100 3.00 -20.47 12.03
CA ASP A 100 4.26 -20.42 11.29
C ASP A 100 4.35 -19.25 10.29
N ALA A 101 3.48 -18.24 10.44
CA ALA A 101 3.46 -17.10 9.53
C ALA A 101 4.76 -16.27 9.68
N PRO A 102 5.44 -15.91 8.58
CA PRO A 102 6.67 -15.14 8.66
C PRO A 102 6.41 -13.73 9.21
N THR A 103 7.48 -13.12 9.74
CA THR A 103 7.49 -11.69 10.07
C THR A 103 7.37 -10.89 8.78
N LEU A 104 6.37 -10.01 8.73
CA LEU A 104 6.20 -9.10 7.62
C LEU A 104 7.17 -7.91 7.74
N PRO A 105 7.67 -7.38 6.62
CA PRO A 105 8.39 -6.10 6.61
C PRO A 105 7.56 -4.97 7.23
N LEU A 106 8.21 -3.89 7.67
CA LEU A 106 7.53 -2.73 8.23
C LEU A 106 6.92 -1.85 7.13
N PHE A 107 5.81 -2.30 6.54
CA PHE A 107 5.04 -1.57 5.55
C PHE A 107 3.65 -1.21 6.06
N CYS A 108 2.96 -0.35 5.32
CA CYS A 108 1.54 -0.10 5.49
C CYS A 108 0.75 -1.27 4.87
N TYR A 109 -0.02 -1.96 5.69
CA TYR A 109 -0.88 -3.08 5.27
C TYR A 109 -2.35 -2.66 5.35
N THR A 110 -2.73 -1.67 4.54
CA THR A 110 -4.10 -1.15 4.49
C THR A 110 -5.05 -2.20 3.91
N ALA A 111 -6.29 -2.26 4.39
CA ALA A 111 -7.29 -3.17 3.82
C ALA A 111 -7.50 -2.86 2.32
N ALA A 112 -7.74 -3.89 1.52
CA ALA A 112 -7.97 -3.75 0.08
C ALA A 112 -9.09 -4.69 -0.33
N GLY A 113 -10.00 -4.18 -1.17
CA GLY A 113 -11.10 -4.97 -1.69
C GLY A 113 -11.34 -4.71 -3.17
N TRP A 114 -12.08 -5.59 -3.80
CA TRP A 114 -12.39 -5.55 -5.22
C TRP A 114 -13.86 -5.27 -5.47
N LEU A 115 -14.15 -4.35 -6.38
CA LEU A 115 -15.51 -4.05 -6.79
C LEU A 115 -15.50 -3.46 -8.20
N ASN A 116 -16.36 -3.96 -9.09
CA ASN A 116 -16.58 -3.41 -10.44
C ASN A 116 -15.28 -3.15 -11.23
N ASP A 117 -14.44 -4.19 -11.34
CA ASP A 117 -13.15 -4.15 -12.05
C ASP A 117 -12.10 -3.19 -11.48
N GLN A 118 -12.27 -2.78 -10.22
CA GLN A 118 -11.38 -1.85 -9.54
C GLN A 118 -11.02 -2.31 -8.13
N ILE A 119 -9.83 -1.90 -7.69
CA ILE A 119 -9.37 -2.08 -6.32
C ILE A 119 -9.73 -0.83 -5.52
N TYR A 120 -10.33 -1.03 -4.36
CA TYR A 120 -10.65 0.01 -3.41
C TYR A 120 -9.87 -0.18 -2.12
N VAL A 121 -9.52 0.93 -1.48
CA VAL A 121 -8.86 1.01 -0.17
C VAL A 121 -9.59 2.01 0.72
N PRO A 122 -9.67 1.76 2.04
CA PRO A 122 -10.25 2.72 2.95
C PRO A 122 -9.20 3.77 3.32
N ALA A 123 -9.21 4.89 2.61
CA ALA A 123 -8.19 5.92 2.74
C ALA A 123 -8.74 7.30 2.41
N VAL A 124 -8.11 8.32 2.99
CA VAL A 124 -8.41 9.73 2.70
C VAL A 124 -7.16 10.42 2.18
N ARG A 125 -7.31 11.23 1.13
CA ARG A 125 -6.23 12.10 0.65
C ARG A 125 -6.07 13.28 1.62
N ILE A 126 -4.87 13.43 2.17
CA ILE A 126 -4.53 14.48 3.14
C ILE A 126 -3.60 15.56 2.59
N GLU A 127 -2.88 15.29 1.50
CA GLU A 127 -1.98 16.24 0.85
C GLU A 127 -2.41 16.46 -0.60
N LYS A 128 -2.49 17.71 -1.03
CA LYS A 128 -2.90 18.09 -2.39
C LYS A 128 -1.72 18.41 -3.29
N ASP A 129 -0.54 18.58 -2.70
CA ASP A 129 0.66 18.90 -3.45
C ASP A 129 1.06 17.76 -4.40
N ILE A 130 1.45 18.13 -5.61
CA ILE A 130 1.93 17.24 -6.67
C ILE A 130 3.24 16.55 -6.31
N ARG A 131 3.92 17.00 -5.24
CA ARG A 131 5.18 16.44 -4.74
C ARG A 131 5.15 14.94 -4.49
N GLN A 132 3.98 14.41 -4.17
CA GLN A 132 3.78 13.00 -3.83
C GLN A 132 3.25 12.16 -5.00
N GLU A 133 3.05 12.78 -6.16
CA GLU A 133 2.52 12.11 -7.35
C GLU A 133 3.67 11.41 -8.10
N ASN A 134 3.41 10.18 -8.54
CA ASN A 134 4.35 9.39 -9.35
C ASN A 134 4.47 9.91 -10.79
N ALA A 135 3.46 10.66 -11.25
CA ALA A 135 3.39 11.22 -12.59
C ALA A 135 4.61 12.13 -12.85
N GLY A 136 5.41 11.77 -13.85
CA GLY A 136 6.59 12.55 -14.25
C GLY A 136 7.91 12.08 -13.64
N TYR A 137 7.95 10.87 -13.06
CA TYR A 137 9.20 10.12 -12.84
C TYR A 137 9.64 9.43 -14.12
N ASP A 138 10.89 9.68 -14.46
CA ASP A 138 11.57 9.24 -15.67
C ASP A 138 12.85 8.57 -15.17
N ASP A 139 12.90 7.24 -15.27
CA ASP A 139 13.94 6.44 -14.61
C ASP A 139 15.34 6.82 -15.11
N ASP A 140 15.50 7.10 -16.39
CA ASP A 140 16.78 7.54 -16.96
C ASP A 140 17.25 8.87 -16.32
N LYS A 141 16.33 9.83 -16.13
CA LYS A 141 16.68 11.11 -15.47
C LYS A 141 16.99 10.94 -13.99
N ILE A 142 16.26 10.04 -13.32
CA ILE A 142 16.48 9.71 -11.91
C ILE A 142 17.86 9.09 -11.74
N GLU A 143 18.22 8.11 -12.59
CA GLU A 143 19.51 7.43 -12.54
C GLU A 143 20.68 8.39 -12.79
N ASN A 144 20.56 9.24 -13.82
CA ASN A 144 21.57 10.24 -14.12
C ASN A 144 21.72 11.25 -12.97
N GLY A 145 20.60 11.79 -12.46
CA GLY A 145 20.63 12.75 -11.35
C GLY A 145 21.17 12.14 -10.05
N ALA A 146 20.91 10.86 -9.81
CA ALA A 146 21.48 10.13 -8.69
C ALA A 146 23.00 9.96 -8.83
N ALA A 147 23.48 9.62 -10.02
CA ALA A 147 24.90 9.51 -10.32
C ALA A 147 25.62 10.87 -10.16
N ASP A 148 25.05 11.94 -10.70
CA ASP A 148 25.57 13.31 -10.59
C ASP A 148 25.70 13.75 -9.12
N LEU A 149 24.70 13.45 -8.28
CA LEU A 149 24.73 13.77 -6.85
C LEU A 149 25.81 12.97 -6.10
N LEU A 150 26.01 11.69 -6.46
CA LEU A 150 27.05 10.85 -5.87
C LEU A 150 28.46 11.35 -6.25
N GLU A 151 28.65 11.80 -7.49
CA GLU A 151 29.91 12.38 -7.95
C GLU A 151 30.19 13.75 -7.32
N ALA A 152 29.18 14.60 -7.20
CA ALA A 152 29.31 15.92 -6.60
C ALA A 152 29.60 15.88 -5.09
N TYR A 153 29.11 14.84 -4.39
CA TYR A 153 29.22 14.71 -2.94
C TYR A 153 29.79 13.34 -2.49
N PRO A 154 31.02 12.97 -2.90
CA PRO A 154 31.54 11.60 -2.78
C PRO A 154 31.81 11.17 -1.32
N HIS A 155 31.89 12.13 -0.40
CA HIS A 155 32.10 11.87 1.04
C HIS A 155 30.84 12.11 1.89
N ASN A 156 29.71 12.49 1.27
CA ASN A 156 28.47 12.75 1.98
C ASN A 156 27.67 11.45 2.15
N ARG A 157 27.73 10.89 3.36
CA ARG A 157 27.02 9.65 3.72
C ARG A 157 25.50 9.75 3.58
N LEU A 158 24.92 10.94 3.78
CA LEU A 158 23.48 11.14 3.62
C LEU A 158 23.07 11.09 2.15
N VAL A 159 23.78 11.80 1.28
CA VAL A 159 23.52 11.75 -0.18
C VAL A 159 23.70 10.34 -0.70
N LYS A 160 24.76 9.65 -0.27
CA LYS A 160 24.97 8.23 -0.62
C LYS A 160 23.77 7.37 -0.24
N HIS A 161 23.28 7.49 0.99
CA HIS A 161 22.11 6.74 1.44
C HIS A 161 20.84 7.10 0.67
N LEU A 162 20.60 8.39 0.43
CA LEU A 162 19.43 8.87 -0.30
C LEU A 162 19.41 8.36 -1.74
N MET A 163 20.55 8.36 -2.43
CA MET A 163 20.62 7.93 -3.83
C MET A 163 20.62 6.40 -3.93
N GLU A 164 21.50 5.70 -3.22
CA GLU A 164 21.64 4.24 -3.37
C GLU A 164 20.45 3.48 -2.76
N ASN A 165 19.95 3.90 -1.60
CA ASN A 165 18.88 3.17 -0.90
C ASN A 165 17.51 3.80 -1.17
N CYS A 166 17.28 5.04 -0.76
CA CYS A 166 15.95 5.63 -0.83
C CYS A 166 15.45 5.79 -2.27
N CYS A 167 16.31 6.28 -3.17
CA CYS A 167 15.96 6.53 -4.56
C CYS A 167 15.95 5.24 -5.39
N MET A 168 17.07 4.49 -5.40
CA MET A 168 17.23 3.34 -6.30
C MET A 168 16.67 2.02 -5.76
N THR A 169 16.65 1.80 -4.44
CA THR A 169 16.16 0.54 -3.87
C THR A 169 14.70 0.64 -3.46
N TYR A 170 14.34 1.65 -2.68
CA TYR A 170 12.97 1.81 -2.15
C TYR A 170 12.07 2.61 -3.08
N THR A 171 12.63 3.26 -4.11
CA THR A 171 11.87 4.11 -5.05
C THR A 171 11.06 5.20 -4.37
N CYS A 172 11.56 5.71 -3.23
CA CYS A 172 10.90 6.73 -2.43
C CYS A 172 10.71 8.01 -3.27
N PRO A 173 9.46 8.51 -3.39
CA PRO A 173 9.16 9.73 -4.13
C PRO A 173 10.08 10.89 -3.73
N ALA A 174 10.20 11.18 -2.45
CA ALA A 174 11.00 12.31 -1.98
C ALA A 174 12.49 12.23 -2.40
N ALA A 175 13.09 11.03 -2.37
CA ALA A 175 14.48 10.85 -2.79
C ALA A 175 14.65 10.94 -4.31
N ARG A 176 13.67 10.42 -5.07
CA ARG A 176 13.61 10.57 -6.53
C ARG A 176 13.50 12.04 -6.93
N ASN A 177 12.74 12.84 -6.20
CA ASN A 177 12.65 14.27 -6.45
C ASN A 177 13.95 15.01 -6.24
N LEU A 178 14.69 14.66 -5.19
CA LEU A 178 16.03 15.19 -4.99
C LEU A 178 16.94 14.89 -6.19
N SER A 179 16.92 13.65 -6.72
CA SER A 179 17.70 13.28 -7.92
C SER A 179 17.30 14.10 -9.15
N LEU A 180 16.03 14.48 -9.27
CA LEU A 180 15.51 15.32 -10.35
C LEU A 180 15.71 16.82 -10.11
N GLY A 181 16.38 17.22 -9.02
CA GLY A 181 16.57 18.62 -8.64
C GLY A 181 15.26 19.34 -8.27
N ARG A 182 14.24 18.60 -7.84
CA ARG A 182 12.92 19.10 -7.47
C ARG A 182 12.79 19.21 -5.94
N TRP A 183 12.18 20.32 -5.49
CA TRP A 183 11.67 20.51 -4.12
C TRP A 183 12.75 20.41 -3.01
N GLU A 184 12.32 20.08 -1.78
CA GLU A 184 13.20 19.97 -0.63
C GLU A 184 13.98 18.64 -0.56
N CYS A 185 15.15 18.66 0.09
CA CYS A 185 15.92 17.46 0.37
C CYS A 185 15.26 16.65 1.51
N PRO A 186 14.86 15.39 1.27
CA PRO A 186 14.32 14.55 2.33
C PRO A 186 15.42 14.09 3.28
N VAL A 187 15.11 14.06 4.58
CA VAL A 187 15.97 13.43 5.58
C VAL A 187 15.23 12.20 6.11
N PRO A 188 15.71 10.98 5.81
CA PRO A 188 15.08 9.76 6.30
C PRO A 188 15.25 9.71 7.81
N VAL A 189 14.13 9.55 8.51
CA VAL A 189 14.08 9.32 9.96
C VAL A 189 13.38 8.00 10.19
N SER A 190 14.04 7.10 10.91
CA SER A 190 13.40 5.92 11.51
C SER A 190 13.16 6.24 12.98
N PRO A 191 11.99 5.90 13.55
CA PRO A 191 11.86 5.67 14.99
C PRO A 191 12.84 4.60 15.47
#